data_AF-A0A969JRI1-F1
#
_entry.id   AF-A0A969JRI1-F1
#
_cell.length_a   1.000
_cell.length_b   1.000
_cell.length_c   1.000
_cell.angle_alpha   90.00
_cell.angle_beta   90.00
_cell.angle_gamma   90.00
#
_symmetry.space_group_name_H-M   'P 1'
#
loop_
_entity.id
_entity.type
_entity.pdbx_description
1 polymer ?
#
loop_
_entity_poly.entity_id
_entity_poly.type
_entity_poly.pdbx_seq_one_letter_code
_entity_poly.pdbx_strand_id
1 'polypeptide(L)'
;MNSKKTYAVAMIGIPDNERHVLTNIFRLSLYRAHSYKLATTDDPMEILVVDADDPKAMAEWRTFRSDGATQPAFGQDIKPKIPTVMVTKEKLSDSLPYYIRRPFVATRVLGVLDQLVSKELSFTRERVIGEAPPNQR
;
A
#
# COMPACT_ATOMS: atom_id res chain seq x y z
N MET A 1 1.26 -10.23 -23.20
CA MET A 1 2.09 -9.03 -22.93
C MET A 1 1.65 -8.51 -21.57
N ASN A 2 2.41 -8.75 -20.50
CA ASN A 2 1.98 -8.38 -19.15
C ASN A 2 2.23 -6.88 -18.96
N SER A 3 1.17 -6.07 -19.07
CA SER A 3 1.24 -4.62 -18.89
C SER A 3 1.78 -4.32 -17.51
N LYS A 4 3.01 -3.82 -17.45
CA LYS A 4 3.66 -3.44 -16.20
C LYS A 4 2.83 -2.37 -15.50
N LYS A 5 2.33 -2.70 -14.31
CA LYS A 5 1.54 -1.75 -13.51
C LYS A 5 2.45 -0.93 -12.62
N THR A 6 2.25 0.39 -12.65
CA THR A 6 2.88 1.33 -11.73
C THR A 6 1.92 1.64 -10.61
N TYR A 7 2.36 1.47 -9.36
CA TYR A 7 1.58 1.77 -8.16
C TYR A 7 2.01 3.09 -7.54
N ALA A 8 1.05 3.95 -7.23
CA ALA A 8 1.30 5.20 -6.53
C ALA A 8 1.37 4.99 -5.01
N VAL A 9 2.47 5.45 -4.40
CA VAL A 9 2.80 5.27 -3.00
C VAL A 9 2.74 6.62 -2.28
N ALA A 10 1.80 6.77 -1.36
CA ALA A 10 1.72 7.93 -0.47
C ALA A 10 2.54 7.69 0.81
N MET A 11 2.99 8.78 1.43
CA MET A 11 3.87 8.72 2.61
C MET A 11 3.40 9.69 3.70
N ILE A 12 3.24 9.17 4.92
CA ILE A 12 2.87 9.93 6.13
C ILE A 12 4.04 9.85 7.13
N GLY A 13 4.49 10.99 7.64
CA GLY A 13 5.56 11.05 8.66
C GLY A 13 6.99 10.80 8.16
N ILE A 14 7.16 10.34 6.91
CA ILE A 14 8.49 10.04 6.37
C ILE A 14 9.25 11.37 6.10
N PRO A 15 10.45 11.57 6.68
CA PRO A 15 11.23 12.78 6.49
C PRO A 15 11.80 12.88 5.07
N ASP A 16 12.10 14.10 4.60
CA ASP A 16 12.45 14.36 3.19
C ASP A 16 13.69 13.60 2.70
N ASN A 17 14.70 13.43 3.58
CA ASN A 17 15.89 12.64 3.29
C ASN A 17 15.51 11.18 2.96
N GLU A 18 14.59 10.61 3.72
CA GLU A 18 14.08 9.26 3.52
C GLU A 18 13.15 9.17 2.30
N ARG A 19 12.32 10.18 2.05
CA ARG A 19 11.50 10.28 0.82
C ARG A 19 12.38 10.24 -0.43
N HIS A 20 13.51 10.95 -0.41
CA HIS A 20 14.44 10.94 -1.53
C HIS A 20 15.07 9.56 -1.75
N VAL A 21 15.46 8.87 -0.68
CA VAL A 21 15.97 7.50 -0.74
C VAL A 21 14.92 6.55 -1.32
N LEU A 22 13.68 6.60 -0.83
CA LEU A 22 12.57 5.79 -1.35
C LEU A 22 12.29 6.08 -2.82
N THR A 23 12.31 7.34 -3.24
CA THR A 23 12.16 7.74 -4.64
C THR A 23 13.25 7.12 -5.53
N ASN A 24 14.50 7.13 -5.07
CA ASN A 24 15.60 6.50 -5.78
C ASN A 24 15.44 4.97 -5.86
N ILE A 25 14.99 4.33 -4.78
CA ILE A 25 14.66 2.89 -4.78
C ILE A 25 13.52 2.58 -5.75
N PHE A 26 12.49 3.42 -5.81
CA PHE A 26 11.37 3.27 -6.73
C PHE A 26 11.81 3.35 -8.19
N ARG A 27 12.80 4.17 -8.54
CA ARG A 27 13.39 4.15 -9.88
C ARG A 27 14.02 2.80 -10.25
N LEU A 28 14.55 2.05 -9.29
CA LEU A 28 15.09 0.71 -9.53
C LEU A 28 13.98 -0.32 -9.85
N SER A 29 12.74 -0.04 -9.46
CA SER A 29 11.59 -0.88 -9.82
C SER A 29 11.22 -0.80 -11.31
N LEU A 30 11.78 0.13 -12.09
CA LEU A 30 11.52 0.29 -13.53
C LEU A 30 11.90 -0.93 -14.37
N TYR A 31 12.71 -1.85 -13.85
CA TYR A 31 13.06 -3.11 -14.53
C TYR A 31 12.39 -4.36 -13.95
N ARG A 32 11.51 -4.20 -12.94
CA ARG A 32 10.78 -5.31 -12.28
C ARG A 32 9.38 -5.55 -12.86
N ALA A 33 8.69 -6.57 -12.38
CA ALA A 33 7.30 -6.87 -12.73
C ALA A 33 6.32 -5.77 -12.32
N HIS A 34 6.58 -5.09 -11.19
CA HIS A 34 5.83 -3.95 -10.69
C HIS A 34 6.74 -2.72 -10.60
N SER A 35 6.18 -1.55 -10.91
CA SER A 35 6.85 -0.26 -10.66
C SER A 35 6.14 0.50 -9.56
N TYR A 36 6.90 1.34 -8.88
CA TYR A 36 6.40 2.21 -7.81
C TYR A 36 6.76 3.65 -8.13
N LYS A 37 5.90 4.58 -7.72
CA LYS A 37 6.16 6.02 -7.77
C LYS A 37 5.62 6.69 -6.53
N LEU A 38 6.18 7.84 -6.17
CA LEU A 38 5.58 8.69 -5.14
C LEU A 38 4.25 9.22 -5.67
N ALA A 39 3.18 9.12 -4.89
CA ALA A 39 1.87 9.64 -5.25
C ALA A 39 1.90 11.18 -5.33
N THR A 40 1.41 11.72 -6.45
CA THR A 40 1.10 13.15 -6.58
C THR A 40 -0.36 13.43 -6.23
N THR A 41 -0.77 14.70 -6.11
CA THR A 41 -2.13 15.10 -5.75
C THR A 41 -3.21 14.51 -6.68
N ASP A 42 -2.89 14.31 -7.95
CA ASP A 42 -3.79 13.72 -8.95
C ASP A 42 -3.74 12.18 -9.02
N ASP A 43 -2.82 11.54 -8.31
CA ASP A 43 -2.67 10.10 -8.35
C ASP A 43 -3.60 9.39 -7.35
N PRO A 44 -4.24 8.28 -7.73
CA PRO A 44 -4.98 7.46 -6.79
C PRO A 44 -4.01 6.86 -5.76
N MET A 45 -4.28 7.05 -4.47
CA MET A 45 -3.47 6.47 -3.41
C MET A 45 -3.65 4.95 -3.36
N GLU A 46 -2.75 4.21 -4.00
CA GLU A 46 -2.83 2.75 -4.08
C GLU A 46 -2.08 2.04 -2.95
N ILE A 47 -1.00 2.64 -2.45
CA ILE A 47 -0.22 2.11 -1.33
C ILE A 47 0.09 3.25 -0.37
N LEU A 48 -0.01 2.99 0.93
CA LEU A 48 0.33 3.95 1.97
C LEU A 48 1.55 3.48 2.76
N VAL A 49 2.52 4.37 2.95
CA VAL A 49 3.69 4.13 3.81
C VAL A 49 3.62 5.09 5.00
N VAL A 50 3.68 4.57 6.21
CA VAL A 50 3.52 5.36 7.44
C VAL A 50 4.73 5.17 8.33
N ASP A 51 5.27 6.25 8.85
CA ASP A 51 6.26 6.19 9.93
C ASP A 51 5.60 5.71 11.23
N ALA A 52 5.94 4.52 11.70
CA ALA A 52 5.47 3.99 12.97
C ALA A 52 6.27 4.50 14.17
N ASP A 53 7.45 5.08 13.95
CA ASP A 53 8.26 5.70 15.01
C ASP A 53 7.82 7.15 15.29
N ASP A 54 7.05 7.77 14.40
CA ASP A 54 6.50 9.12 14.59
C ASP A 54 5.06 9.05 15.12
N PRO A 55 4.80 9.49 16.38
CA PRO A 55 3.45 9.49 16.95
C PRO A 55 2.48 10.39 16.18
N LYS A 56 2.96 11.46 15.54
CA LYS A 56 2.13 12.36 14.72
C LYS A 56 1.65 11.63 13.46
N ALA A 57 2.56 10.93 12.79
CA ALA A 57 2.26 10.11 11.62
C ALA A 57 1.26 8.99 11.93
N MET A 58 1.43 8.33 13.07
CA MET A 58 0.49 7.30 13.55
C MET A 58 -0.89 7.88 13.89
N ALA A 59 -0.96 9.10 14.44
CA ALA A 59 -2.23 9.78 14.67
C ALA A 59 -2.92 10.13 13.34
N GLU A 60 -2.18 10.66 12.38
CA GLU A 60 -2.70 10.98 11.03
C GLU A 60 -3.20 9.72 10.32
N TRP A 61 -2.43 8.62 10.37
CA TRP A 61 -2.86 7.33 9.82
C TRP A 61 -4.12 6.79 10.49
N ARG A 62 -4.26 6.93 11.82
CA ARG A 62 -5.48 6.52 12.54
C ARG A 62 -6.68 7.37 12.14
N THR A 63 -6.50 8.66 11.92
CA THR A 63 -7.56 9.54 11.43
C THR A 63 -7.95 9.17 10.00
N PHE A 64 -6.97 9.02 9.10
CA PHE A 64 -7.17 8.57 7.72
C PHE A 64 -7.90 7.22 7.65
N ARG A 65 -7.51 6.28 8.51
CA ARG A 65 -8.17 4.98 8.62
C ARG A 65 -9.57 5.08 9.18
N SER A 66 -9.81 5.95 10.18
CA SER A 66 -11.13 6.14 10.78
C SER A 66 -12.11 6.79 9.80
N ASP A 67 -11.64 7.73 8.98
CA ASP A 67 -12.41 8.38 7.92
C ASP A 67 -12.77 7.38 6.80
N GLY A 68 -11.85 6.47 6.49
CA GLY A 68 -12.10 5.31 5.61
C GLY A 68 -12.82 4.12 6.29
N ALA A 69 -13.05 4.17 7.60
CA ALA A 69 -13.67 3.11 8.41
C ALA A 69 -15.02 3.56 8.98
N THR A 70 -15.78 4.34 8.21
CA THR A 70 -17.23 4.12 8.20
C THR A 70 -17.44 2.66 7.80
N GLN A 71 -17.56 1.81 8.82
CA GLN A 71 -18.02 0.44 8.69
C GLN A 71 -19.26 0.45 7.81
N PRO A 72 -19.44 -0.51 6.89
CA PRO A 72 -20.77 -0.77 6.39
C PRO A 72 -21.57 -1.35 7.55
N ALA A 73 -22.31 -0.49 8.24
CA ALA A 73 -23.55 -0.91 8.84
C ALA A 73 -24.42 -1.44 7.70
N PHE A 74 -24.58 -2.76 7.62
CA PHE A 74 -25.49 -3.45 6.72
C PHE A 74 -25.42 -3.04 5.23
N GLY A 75 -24.58 -3.76 4.46
CA GLY A 75 -24.92 -4.07 3.06
C GLY A 75 -24.58 -3.06 1.96
N GLN A 76 -23.57 -2.19 2.11
CA GLN A 76 -23.11 -1.35 1.01
C GLN A 76 -21.58 -1.28 0.89
N ASP A 77 -21.11 -1.21 -0.36
CA ASP A 77 -19.74 -1.26 -0.89
C ASP A 77 -18.58 -1.05 0.09
N ILE A 78 -17.79 -2.11 0.25
CA ILE A 78 -16.49 -2.10 0.94
C ILE A 78 -15.56 -1.19 0.14
N LYS A 79 -15.38 0.07 0.56
CA LYS A 79 -14.25 0.88 0.05
C LYS A 79 -12.97 0.09 0.29
N PRO A 80 -12.16 -0.19 -0.75
CA PRO A 80 -11.00 -1.05 -0.61
C PRO A 80 -10.03 -0.41 0.38
N LYS A 81 -9.72 -1.13 1.45
CA LYS A 81 -8.76 -0.72 2.46
C LYS A 81 -7.41 -0.53 1.76
N ILE A 82 -6.91 0.71 1.71
CA ILE A 82 -5.63 1.01 1.07
C ILE A 82 -4.54 0.22 1.81
N PRO A 83 -3.79 -0.65 1.10
CA PRO A 83 -2.75 -1.45 1.72
C PRO A 83 -1.68 -0.53 2.30
N THR A 84 -1.40 -0.71 3.59
CA THR A 84 -0.48 0.14 4.37
C THR A 84 0.76 -0.64 4.78
N VAL A 85 1.94 -0.03 4.62
CA VAL A 85 3.23 -0.52 5.08
C VAL A 85 3.76 0.39 6.18
N MET A 86 4.18 -0.20 7.30
CA MET A 86 4.74 0.56 8.43
C MET A 86 6.26 0.63 8.34
N VAL A 87 6.83 1.81 8.59
CA VAL A 87 8.27 2.02 8.66
C VAL A 87 8.68 2.16 10.11
N THR A 88 9.70 1.42 10.55
CA THR A 88 10.19 1.50 11.92
C THR A 88 11.70 1.25 12.00
N LYS A 89 12.35 1.77 13.04
CA LYS A 89 13.73 1.45 13.42
C LYS A 89 13.81 0.13 14.18
N GLU A 90 12.80 -0.15 14.99
CA GLU A 90 12.76 -1.30 15.89
C GLU A 90 12.09 -2.52 15.24
N LYS A 91 12.34 -3.71 15.81
CA LYS A 91 11.64 -4.91 15.36
C LYS A 91 10.24 -4.88 15.96
N LEU A 92 9.24 -4.51 15.15
CA LEU A 92 7.84 -4.65 15.56
C LEU A 92 7.49 -6.13 15.72
N SER A 93 6.69 -6.45 16.74
CA SER A 93 6.13 -7.77 16.96
C SER A 93 5.42 -8.29 15.71
N ASP A 94 5.41 -9.60 15.49
CA ASP A 94 4.91 -10.30 14.29
C ASP A 94 3.41 -10.08 13.96
N SER A 95 2.73 -9.16 14.65
CA SER A 95 1.32 -8.83 14.49
C SER A 95 1.02 -7.85 13.32
N LEU A 96 2.04 -7.23 12.73
CA LEU A 96 1.87 -6.35 11.56
C LEU A 96 2.33 -7.05 10.27
N PRO A 97 1.44 -7.25 9.28
CA PRO A 97 1.74 -8.10 8.13
C PRO A 97 2.79 -7.51 7.17
N TYR A 98 2.96 -6.18 7.12
CA TYR A 98 3.91 -5.51 6.24
C TYR A 98 4.62 -4.35 6.94
N TYR A 99 5.93 -4.50 7.14
CA TYR A 99 6.79 -3.43 7.67
C TYR A 99 8.13 -3.34 6.94
N ILE A 100 8.70 -2.15 6.92
CA ILE A 100 10.02 -1.86 6.37
C ILE A 100 10.88 -1.33 7.50
N ARG A 101 11.95 -2.06 7.82
CA ARG A 101 12.92 -1.63 8.81
C ARG A 101 13.94 -0.66 8.21
N ARG A 102 14.24 0.43 8.93
CA ARG A 102 15.35 1.35 8.63
C ARG A 102 16.72 0.72 8.94
N PRO A 103 17.78 1.01 8.16
CA PRO A 103 17.80 1.86 6.98
C PRO A 103 17.09 1.21 5.77
N PHE A 104 16.61 2.03 4.84
CA PHE A 104 15.95 1.54 3.63
C PHE A 104 16.93 0.81 2.72
N VAL A 105 16.76 -0.50 2.61
CA VAL A 105 17.48 -1.33 1.65
C VAL A 105 16.59 -1.59 0.46
N ALA A 106 17.06 -1.27 -0.75
CA ALA A 106 16.27 -1.35 -1.99
C ALA A 106 15.58 -2.71 -2.17
N THR A 107 16.31 -3.81 -1.96
CA THR A 107 15.77 -5.17 -2.10
C THR A 107 14.66 -5.46 -1.09
N ARG A 108 14.78 -4.97 0.15
CA ARG A 108 13.77 -5.13 1.19
C ARG A 108 12.52 -4.31 0.90
N VAL A 109 12.69 -3.03 0.55
CA VAL A 109 11.58 -2.13 0.23
C VAL A 109 10.78 -2.69 -0.94
N LEU A 110 11.45 -2.99 -2.06
CA LEU A 110 10.78 -3.54 -3.25
C LEU A 110 10.16 -4.90 -2.96
N GLY A 111 10.84 -5.79 -2.23
CA GLY A 111 10.29 -7.09 -1.86
C GLY A 111 9.02 -7.01 -1.00
N VAL A 112 8.97 -6.11 -0.01
CA VAL A 112 7.78 -5.90 0.82
C VAL A 112 6.62 -5.34 -0.02
N LEU A 113 6.90 -4.38 -0.91
CA LEU A 113 5.89 -3.83 -1.80
C LEU A 113 5.39 -4.86 -2.83
N ASP A 114 6.29 -5.69 -3.36
CA ASP A 114 5.96 -6.77 -4.30
C ASP A 114 5.03 -7.79 -3.59
N GLN A 115 5.34 -8.16 -2.34
CA GLN A 115 4.50 -9.02 -1.52
C GLN A 115 3.14 -8.40 -1.20
N LEU A 116 3.12 -7.11 -0.84
CA LEU A 116 1.89 -6.35 -0.55
C LEU A 116 0.96 -6.33 -1.76
N VAL A 117 1.50 -6.01 -2.94
CA VAL A 117 0.75 -5.96 -4.20
C VAL A 117 0.23 -7.36 -4.57
N SER A 118 1.08 -8.37 -4.45
CA SER A 118 0.71 -9.76 -4.77
C SER A 118 -0.42 -10.27 -3.89
N LYS A 119 -0.46 -9.88 -2.61
CA LYS A 119 -1.46 -10.36 -1.65
C LYS A 119 -2.74 -9.52 -1.61
N GLU A 120 -2.61 -8.20 -1.51
CA GLU A 120 -3.76 -7.30 -1.28
C GLU A 120 -4.40 -6.82 -2.60
N LEU A 121 -3.57 -6.56 -3.62
CA LEU A 121 -4.03 -5.95 -4.87
C LEU A 121 -4.34 -6.98 -5.97
N SER A 122 -3.71 -8.17 -5.92
CA SER A 122 -4.06 -9.26 -6.84
C SER A 122 -5.38 -9.93 -6.44
N PHE A 123 -5.60 -10.12 -5.13
CA PHE A 123 -6.84 -10.69 -4.59
C PHE A 123 -8.07 -9.82 -4.87
N THR A 124 -7.89 -8.49 -4.93
CA THR A 124 -8.98 -7.55 -5.27
C THR A 124 -9.39 -7.65 -6.74
N ARG A 125 -8.51 -8.10 -7.64
CA ARG A 125 -8.83 -8.26 -9.07
C ARG A 125 -9.54 -9.57 -9.42
N GLU A 126 -9.39 -10.62 -8.61
CA GLU A 126 -10.07 -11.91 -8.87
C GLU A 126 -11.54 -11.93 -8.46
N ARG A 127 -12.02 -10.99 -7.64
CA ARG A 127 -13.43 -10.96 -7.18
C ARG A 127 -14.45 -10.35 -8.15
N VAL A 128 -14.08 -10.04 -9.40
CA VAL A 128 -15.00 -9.42 -10.39
C VAL A 128 -15.46 -10.41 -11.47
N ILE A 129 -15.10 -11.70 -11.42
CA ILE A 129 -15.52 -12.65 -12.45
C ILE A 129 -16.26 -13.86 -11.83
N GLY A 130 -17.58 -13.84 -11.98
CA GLY A 130 -18.51 -14.94 -11.72
C GLY A 130 -19.74 -14.44 -10.96
N GLU A 131 -20.97 -14.55 -11.42
CA GLU A 131 -21.56 -15.11 -12.63
C GLU A 131 -23.02 -14.61 -12.59
N ALA A 132 -23.59 -14.12 -13.70
CA ALA A 132 -25.02 -13.85 -13.74
C ALA A 132 -25.78 -15.19 -13.54
N PRO A 133 -26.80 -15.27 -12.66
CA PRO A 133 -27.62 -16.48 -12.61
C PRO A 133 -28.30 -16.65 -13.97
N PRO A 134 -28.26 -17.86 -14.57
CA PRO A 134 -28.95 -18.09 -15.82
C PRO A 134 -30.45 -17.97 -15.58
N ASN A 135 -31.11 -17.17 -16.41
CA ASN A 135 -32.56 -17.17 -16.58
C ASN A 135 -33.07 -18.63 -16.60
N GLN A 136 -33.87 -19.00 -15.61
CA GLN A 136 -34.81 -20.11 -15.76
C GLN A 136 -36.23 -19.55 -15.77
N ARG A 137 -36.74 -19.50 -17.01
CA ARG A 137 -38.11 -19.61 -17.52
C ARG A 137 -39.28 -19.29 -16.59
#